data_AF-D6RG31-F1
#
_entry.id   AF-D6RG31-F1
#
_cell.length_a   1.000
_cell.length_b   1.000
_cell.length_c   1.000
_cell.angle_alpha   90.00
_cell.angle_beta   90.00
_cell.angle_gamma   90.00
#
_symmetry.space_group_name_H-M   'P 1'
#
loop_
_entity.id
_entity.type
_entity.pdbx_description
1 polymer ?
#
loop_
_entity_poly.entity_id
_entity_poly.type
_entity_poly.pdbx_seq_one_letter_code
_entity_poly.pdbx_strand_id
1 'polypeptide(L)'
;MNKRIHYYSRLTTPADKALIAPDHVVPAPEECYVYSPLGSAYKLQSYTEGYGKNTSLVTIFMIWNTMMGTSILSIPWGIKQAGFTTGMCVIILMGLLTLYCCYRVVKSRTMMFSLDTTSWEYPDVCRHYFGSFGQWSSLLFSLVSLIGAMIVYWVLMSNFLFNTGKFIFNFIHHINDTDTILSTNNS
;
A
#
# COMPACT_ATOMS: atom_id res chain seq x y z
N MET A 1 20.41 7.09 17.37
CA MET A 1 20.54 8.21 18.34
C MET A 1 19.48 8.11 19.44
N ASN A 2 19.33 6.95 20.11
CA ASN A 2 18.24 6.73 21.10
C ASN A 2 18.69 5.98 22.38
N LYS A 3 19.82 5.26 22.35
CA LYS A 3 20.36 4.56 23.54
C LYS A 3 20.99 5.50 24.57
N ARG A 4 21.46 6.69 24.17
CA ARG A 4 22.06 7.68 25.10
C ARG A 4 21.00 8.35 25.96
N ILE A 5 19.87 8.75 25.38
CA ILE A 5 18.77 9.44 26.09
C ILE A 5 18.18 8.56 27.19
N HIS A 6 18.08 7.26 26.93
CA HIS A 6 17.55 6.28 27.88
C HIS A 6 18.49 6.00 29.09
N TYR A 7 19.78 6.27 28.95
CA TYR A 7 20.77 6.11 30.03
C TYR A 7 20.71 7.29 31.00
N TYR A 8 20.54 8.52 30.49
CA TYR A 8 20.41 9.72 31.33
C TYR A 8 19.07 9.75 32.10
N SER A 9 17.99 9.19 31.54
CA SER A 9 16.69 9.11 32.25
C SER A 9 16.70 8.20 33.48
N ARG A 10 17.71 7.33 33.62
CA ARG A 10 17.87 6.45 34.78
C ARG A 10 18.76 7.04 35.88
N LEU A 11 19.45 8.14 35.59
CA LEU A 11 20.35 8.84 36.51
C LEU A 11 19.72 10.09 37.12
N THR A 12 18.50 10.46 36.73
CA THR A 12 17.82 11.65 37.24
C THR A 12 17.30 11.44 38.66
N THR A 13 17.99 12.04 39.62
CA THR A 13 17.54 12.22 41.00
C THR A 13 16.28 13.11 41.06
N PRO A 14 15.45 13.01 42.13
CA PRO A 14 14.12 13.65 42.21
C PRO A 14 14.10 15.18 42.09
N ALA A 15 15.25 15.84 42.07
CA ALA A 15 15.41 17.29 41.97
C ALA A 15 15.33 17.84 40.53
N ASP A 16 15.43 17.00 39.50
CA ASP A 16 15.50 17.44 38.07
C ASP A 16 14.16 17.42 37.32
N LYS A 17 13.02 17.35 38.02
CA LYS A 17 11.69 17.58 37.41
C LYS A 17 11.54 18.97 36.76
N ALA A 18 12.48 19.88 36.99
CA ALA A 18 12.53 21.22 36.41
C ALA A 18 13.04 21.27 34.96
N LEU A 19 13.55 20.17 34.40
CA LEU A 19 14.06 20.12 33.01
C LEU A 19 13.13 19.38 32.04
N ILE A 20 11.92 19.01 32.48
CA ILE A 20 10.83 18.65 31.56
C ILE A 20 10.39 19.93 30.87
N ALA A 21 10.55 20.00 29.54
CA ALA A 21 10.05 21.10 28.74
C ALA A 21 8.54 21.21 29.00
N PRO A 22 8.04 22.34 29.52
CA PRO A 22 6.65 22.49 29.88
C PRO A 22 5.75 22.35 28.65
N ASP A 23 4.54 21.81 28.85
CA ASP A 23 3.61 21.36 27.80
C ASP A 23 3.19 22.42 26.76
N HIS A 24 3.57 23.69 26.94
CA HIS A 24 3.35 24.77 25.98
C HIS A 24 4.52 25.01 25.00
N VAL A 25 5.70 24.44 25.26
CA VAL A 25 6.91 24.56 24.42
C VAL A 25 7.00 23.39 23.44
N VAL A 26 6.36 22.27 23.76
CA VAL A 26 6.23 21.13 22.87
C VAL A 26 4.96 21.35 22.04
N PRO A 27 5.08 21.56 20.71
CA PRO A 27 3.89 21.66 19.88
C PRO A 27 3.05 20.40 20.03
N ALA A 28 1.73 20.57 20.12
CA ALA A 28 0.80 19.47 20.31
C ALA A 28 1.08 18.37 19.25
N PRO A 29 0.87 17.08 19.58
CA PRO A 29 1.21 15.94 18.71
C PRO A 29 0.56 15.99 17.31
N GLU A 30 -0.40 16.88 17.11
CA GLU A 30 -1.04 17.22 15.84
C GLU A 30 -0.17 18.01 14.85
N GLU A 31 0.98 18.56 15.27
CA GLU A 31 1.92 19.33 14.44
C GLU A 31 3.27 18.63 14.20
N CYS A 32 3.46 17.40 14.69
CA CYS A 32 4.70 16.67 14.47
C CYS A 32 4.73 16.04 13.07
N TYR A 33 5.35 16.74 12.12
CA TYR A 33 5.67 16.21 10.80
C TYR A 33 7.05 15.55 10.86
N VAL A 34 7.10 14.24 10.58
CA VAL A 34 8.39 13.61 10.34
C VAL A 34 8.59 13.52 8.84
N TYR A 35 9.70 14.08 8.39
CA TYR A 35 10.08 14.08 6.99
C TYR A 35 10.87 12.80 6.69
N SER A 36 10.34 11.98 5.79
CA SER A 36 11.09 10.85 5.23
C SER A 36 12.15 11.38 4.25
N PRO A 37 13.34 10.77 4.17
CA PRO A 37 14.41 11.17 3.24
C PRO A 37 14.00 11.12 1.74
N LEU A 38 12.83 10.55 1.42
CA LEU A 38 12.24 10.53 0.09
C LEU A 38 11.24 11.69 -0.17
N GLY A 39 11.28 12.76 0.63
CA GLY A 39 10.53 14.01 0.40
C GLY A 39 9.03 13.95 0.74
N SER A 40 8.53 12.83 1.26
CA SER A 40 7.15 12.74 1.75
C SER A 40 7.10 13.10 3.24
N ALA A 41 6.44 14.21 3.56
CA ALA A 41 6.07 14.54 4.93
C ALA A 41 4.93 13.61 5.35
N TYR A 42 5.14 12.79 6.38
CA TYR A 42 4.05 12.03 6.98
C TYR A 42 3.63 12.73 8.27
N LYS A 43 2.33 13.05 8.36
CA LYS A 43 1.73 13.52 9.61
C LYS A 43 1.69 12.34 10.57
N LEU A 44 2.38 12.42 11.71
CA LEU A 44 2.19 11.46 12.79
C LEU A 44 0.81 11.70 13.40
N GLN A 45 -0.20 11.05 12.83
CA GLN A 45 -1.52 11.02 13.43
C GLN A 45 -1.48 10.07 14.63
N SER A 46 -1.04 10.60 15.77
CA SER A 46 -1.30 9.99 17.08
C SER A 46 -2.80 9.82 17.20
N TYR A 47 -3.26 8.59 17.06
CA TYR A 47 -4.66 8.18 17.22
C TYR A 47 -5.04 8.39 18.69
N THR A 48 -5.47 9.60 19.05
CA THR A 48 -6.33 9.78 20.23
C THR A 48 -7.65 9.10 19.90
N GLU A 49 -7.88 7.95 20.52
CA GLU A 49 -9.14 7.23 20.49
C GLU A 49 -10.30 8.19 20.82
N GLY A 50 -11.13 8.56 19.83
CA GLY A 50 -12.39 9.24 20.18
C GLY A 50 -13.14 9.98 19.08
N TYR A 51 -12.49 10.76 18.21
CA TYR A 51 -13.25 11.77 17.45
C TYR A 51 -12.71 11.99 16.04
N GLY A 52 -13.09 11.11 15.11
CA GLY A 52 -12.69 11.17 13.71
C GLY A 52 -12.81 9.85 12.98
N LYS A 53 -13.82 9.02 13.29
CA LYS A 53 -14.06 7.78 12.55
C LYS A 53 -14.44 8.16 11.12
N ASN A 54 -13.59 7.82 10.16
CA ASN A 54 -14.00 7.79 8.75
C ASN A 54 -15.31 6.98 8.67
N THR A 55 -16.35 7.54 8.05
CA THR A 55 -17.59 6.83 7.79
C THR A 55 -17.26 5.50 7.10
N SER A 56 -17.90 4.40 7.50
CA SER A 56 -17.62 3.06 6.97
C SER A 56 -17.60 2.99 5.44
N LEU A 57 -18.44 3.80 4.77
CA LEU A 57 -18.47 3.96 3.32
C LEU A 57 -17.16 4.53 2.75
N VAL A 58 -16.54 5.51 3.42
CA VAL A 58 -15.27 6.11 3.00
C VAL A 58 -14.16 5.05 3.05
N THR A 59 -14.12 4.22 4.10
CA THR A 59 -13.15 3.13 4.21
C THR A 59 -13.33 2.09 3.10
N ILE A 60 -14.57 1.71 2.78
CA ILE A 60 -14.86 0.78 1.68
C ILE A 60 -14.35 1.37 0.35
N PHE A 61 -14.64 2.65 0.09
CA PHE A 61 -14.21 3.32 -1.13
C PHE A 61 -12.68 3.45 -1.24
N MET A 62 -12.00 3.71 -0.12
CA MET A 62 -10.53 3.74 -0.08
C MET A 62 -9.93 2.38 -0.42
N ILE A 63 -10.46 1.28 0.15
CA ILE A 63 -9.99 -0.08 -0.15
C ILE A 63 -10.23 -0.43 -1.62
N TRP A 64 -11.41 -0.09 -2.14
CA TRP A 64 -11.77 -0.31 -3.53
C TRP A 64 -10.83 0.43 -4.48
N ASN A 65 -10.60 1.73 -4.28
CA ASN A 65 -9.67 2.51 -5.12
C ASN A 65 -8.22 2.04 -5.03
N THR A 66 -7.80 1.50 -3.89
CA THR A 66 -6.44 0.99 -3.71
C THR A 66 -6.23 -0.33 -4.47
N MET A 67 -7.26 -1.18 -4.54
CA MET A 67 -7.18 -2.49 -5.20
C MET A 67 -7.54 -2.45 -6.69
N MET A 68 -8.43 -1.53 -7.07
CA MET A 68 -8.74 -1.27 -8.48
C MET A 68 -7.57 -0.55 -9.13
N GLY A 69 -7.10 -1.06 -10.25
CA GLY A 69 -5.97 -0.47 -10.96
C GLY A 69 -5.63 -1.25 -12.20
N THR A 70 -4.36 -1.18 -12.60
CA THR A 70 -3.82 -1.90 -13.77
C THR A 70 -4.02 -3.42 -13.70
N SER A 71 -4.24 -3.97 -12.51
CA SER A 71 -4.58 -5.39 -12.27
C SER A 71 -5.83 -5.85 -13.03
N ILE A 72 -6.78 -4.98 -13.37
CA ILE A 72 -8.00 -5.37 -14.10
C ILE A 72 -7.68 -5.75 -15.56
N LEU A 73 -6.64 -5.16 -16.14
CA LEU A 73 -6.25 -5.38 -17.54
C LEU A 73 -5.88 -6.84 -17.82
N SER A 74 -5.45 -7.60 -16.81
CA SER A 74 -5.06 -9.01 -16.94
C SER A 74 -6.21 -10.00 -16.69
N ILE A 75 -7.35 -9.56 -16.13
CA ILE A 75 -8.48 -10.46 -15.80
C ILE A 75 -9.05 -11.17 -17.04
N PRO A 76 -9.33 -10.48 -18.17
CA PRO A 76 -9.87 -11.15 -19.36
C PRO A 76 -8.90 -12.21 -19.91
N TRP A 77 -7.60 -11.92 -19.87
CA TRP A 77 -6.58 -12.88 -20.28
C TRP A 77 -6.53 -14.09 -19.35
N GLY A 78 -6.66 -13.90 -18.03
CA GLY A 78 -6.76 -14.98 -17.05
C GLY A 78 -7.98 -15.88 -17.29
N ILE A 79 -9.14 -15.29 -17.60
CA ILE A 79 -10.36 -16.04 -17.95
C ILE A 79 -10.15 -16.83 -19.25
N LYS A 80 -9.50 -16.22 -20.26
CA LYS A 80 -9.16 -16.93 -21.50
C LYS A 80 -8.30 -18.16 -21.24
N GLN A 81 -7.34 -18.07 -20.32
CA GLN A 81 -6.44 -19.17 -19.99
C GLN A 81 -7.10 -20.29 -19.17
N ALA A 82 -7.99 -19.93 -18.25
CA ALA A 82 -8.69 -20.89 -17.39
C ALA A 82 -9.90 -21.55 -18.08
N GLY A 83 -10.51 -20.88 -19.08
CA GLY A 83 -11.83 -21.19 -19.61
C GLY A 83 -12.93 -20.36 -18.93
N PHE A 84 -14.05 -20.10 -19.62
CA PHE A 84 -15.07 -19.17 -19.13
C PHE A 84 -15.73 -19.63 -17.82
N THR A 85 -16.29 -20.84 -17.79
CA THR A 85 -17.01 -21.37 -16.62
C THR A 85 -16.06 -21.61 -15.43
N THR A 86 -14.93 -22.24 -15.69
CA THR A 86 -13.87 -22.53 -14.70
C THR A 86 -13.23 -21.25 -14.18
N GLY A 87 -12.96 -20.26 -15.03
CA GLY A 87 -12.44 -18.96 -14.65
C GLY A 87 -13.40 -18.20 -13.72
N MET A 88 -14.71 -18.23 -14.00
CA MET A 88 -15.71 -17.61 -13.12
C MET A 88 -15.75 -18.28 -11.74
N CYS A 89 -15.70 -19.62 -11.69
CA CYS A 89 -15.60 -20.34 -10.42
C CYS A 89 -14.33 -19.98 -9.64
N VAL A 90 -13.18 -19.89 -10.31
CA VAL A 90 -11.89 -19.54 -9.69
C VAL A 90 -11.92 -18.11 -9.12
N ILE A 91 -12.51 -17.15 -9.82
CA ILE A 91 -12.65 -15.76 -9.33
C ILE A 91 -13.42 -15.73 -8.01
N ILE A 92 -14.56 -16.44 -7.94
CA ILE A 92 -15.39 -16.49 -6.72
C ILE A 92 -14.61 -17.17 -5.58
N LEU A 93 -14.00 -18.33 -5.84
CA LEU A 93 -13.25 -19.07 -4.82
C LEU A 93 -12.04 -18.29 -4.31
N MET A 94 -11.25 -17.67 -5.20
CA MET A 94 -10.11 -16.84 -4.81
C MET A 94 -10.55 -15.55 -4.09
N GLY A 95 -11.67 -14.97 -4.48
CA GLY A 95 -12.27 -13.83 -3.75
C GLY A 95 -12.59 -14.17 -2.29
N LEU A 96 -13.23 -15.32 -2.04
CA LEU A 96 -13.54 -15.78 -0.69
C LEU A 96 -12.28 -16.10 0.13
N LEU A 97 -11.30 -16.79 -0.46
CA LEU A 97 -10.04 -17.14 0.19
C LEU A 97 -9.22 -15.91 0.56
N THR A 98 -9.12 -14.93 -0.34
CA THR A 98 -8.38 -13.68 -0.09
C THR A 98 -9.09 -12.82 0.95
N LEU A 99 -10.42 -12.77 0.95
CA LEU A 99 -11.20 -12.10 2.00
C LEU A 99 -10.97 -12.74 3.38
N TYR A 100 -10.97 -14.08 3.45
CA TYR A 100 -10.67 -14.80 4.69
C TYR A 100 -9.24 -14.56 5.18
N CYS A 101 -8.26 -14.55 4.26
CA CYS A 101 -6.88 -14.22 4.58
C CYS A 101 -6.75 -12.80 5.16
N CYS A 102 -7.35 -11.80 4.51
CA CYS A 102 -7.38 -10.43 4.98
C CYS A 102 -8.03 -10.32 6.37
N TYR A 103 -9.17 -10.98 6.58
CA TYR A 103 -9.83 -11.04 7.89
C TYR A 103 -8.91 -11.61 8.98
N ARG A 104 -8.20 -12.72 8.70
CA ARG A 104 -7.25 -13.30 9.66
C ARG A 104 -6.09 -12.35 9.97
N VAL A 105 -5.54 -11.66 8.97
CA VAL A 105 -4.46 -10.68 9.17
C VAL A 105 -4.95 -9.52 10.04
N VAL A 106 -6.13 -8.96 9.76
CA VAL A 106 -6.71 -7.88 10.57
C VAL A 106 -6.98 -8.33 12.00
N LYS A 107 -7.58 -9.52 12.18
CA LYS A 107 -7.84 -10.11 13.50
C LYS A 107 -6.55 -10.42 14.27
N SER A 108 -5.48 -10.78 13.59
CA SER A 108 -4.20 -11.08 14.25
C SER A 108 -3.60 -9.86 14.96
N ARG A 109 -3.88 -8.65 14.46
CA ARG A 109 -3.45 -7.39 15.08
C ARG A 109 -4.27 -7.04 16.32
N THR A 110 -5.56 -7.38 16.37
CA THR A 110 -6.43 -7.01 17.49
C THR A 110 -6.28 -7.90 18.73
N MET A 111 -5.68 -9.10 18.60
CA MET A 111 -5.34 -9.94 19.76
C MET A 111 -4.12 -9.43 20.57
N MET A 112 -3.39 -8.43 20.08
CA MET A 112 -2.16 -7.91 20.68
C MET A 112 -2.43 -6.68 21.57
N PHE A 113 -3.29 -6.80 22.58
CA PHE A 113 -3.75 -5.65 23.39
C PHE A 113 -2.84 -5.30 24.59
N SER A 114 -1.67 -5.92 24.78
CA SER A 114 -0.92 -5.79 26.04
C SER A 114 0.29 -4.85 26.05
N LEU A 115 0.69 -4.26 24.93
CA LEU A 115 1.78 -3.28 24.83
C LEU A 115 1.44 -2.28 23.72
N ASP A 116 1.62 -0.98 23.92
CA ASP A 116 1.38 0.10 22.94
C ASP A 116 1.73 -0.30 21.48
N THR A 117 0.75 -0.80 20.72
CA THR A 117 0.96 -1.38 19.38
C THR A 117 0.71 -0.40 18.23
N THR A 118 0.63 0.90 18.51
CA THR A 118 0.30 1.91 17.48
C THR A 118 1.33 1.96 16.33
N SER A 119 2.56 1.48 16.58
CA SER A 119 3.65 1.46 15.61
C SER A 119 3.97 0.09 15.00
N TRP A 120 3.17 -0.96 15.27
CA TRP A 120 3.53 -2.31 14.83
C TRP A 120 3.14 -2.56 13.37
N GLU A 121 4.16 -2.74 12.53
CA GLU A 121 3.99 -3.08 11.13
C GLU A 121 3.71 -4.59 10.94
N TYR A 122 3.20 -4.99 9.78
CA TYR A 122 2.91 -6.40 9.46
C TYR A 122 4.08 -7.36 9.75
N PRO A 123 5.35 -7.02 9.45
CA PRO A 123 6.50 -7.86 9.78
C PRO A 123 6.74 -8.06 11.28
N ASP A 124 6.36 -7.09 12.12
CA ASP A 124 6.52 -7.18 13.58
C ASP A 124 5.49 -8.13 14.20
N VAL A 125 4.28 -8.15 13.63
CA VAL A 125 3.27 -9.17 13.95
C VAL A 125 3.79 -10.56 13.57
N CYS A 126 4.38 -10.70 12.39
CA CYS A 126 5.02 -11.95 11.97
C CYS A 126 6.21 -12.35 12.87
N ARG A 127 6.99 -11.38 13.36
CA ARG A 127 8.09 -11.62 14.32
C ARG A 127 7.59 -12.23 15.63
N HIS A 128 6.43 -11.78 16.11
CA HIS A 128 5.88 -12.27 17.36
C HIS A 128 5.36 -13.72 17.25
N TYR A 129 4.66 -14.06 16.16
CA TYR A 129 4.10 -15.41 15.97
C TYR A 129 5.12 -16.45 15.48
N PHE A 130 6.05 -16.06 14.61
CA PHE A 130 6.99 -16.98 13.93
C PHE A 130 8.46 -16.73 14.28
N GLY A 131 8.75 -15.80 15.19
CA GLY A 131 10.11 -15.44 15.56
C GLY A 131 10.86 -14.68 14.47
N SER A 132 12.19 -14.63 14.60
CA SER A 132 13.05 -13.85 13.68
C SER A 132 13.00 -14.33 12.22
N PHE A 133 12.70 -15.62 11.99
CA PHE A 133 12.55 -16.18 10.65
C PHE A 133 11.28 -15.67 9.96
N GLY A 134 10.16 -15.60 10.70
CA GLY A 134 8.90 -15.03 10.22
C GLY A 134 9.05 -13.59 9.75
N GLN A 135 9.75 -12.76 10.52
CA GLN A 135 10.00 -11.37 10.16
C GLN A 135 10.74 -11.25 8.82
N TRP A 136 11.87 -11.94 8.67
CA TRP A 136 12.68 -11.88 7.44
C TRP A 136 11.93 -12.39 6.22
N SER A 137 11.18 -13.49 6.37
CA SER A 137 10.36 -14.04 5.27
C SER A 137 9.25 -13.07 4.83
N SER A 138 8.56 -12.43 5.78
CA SER A 138 7.49 -11.47 5.49
C SER A 138 8.02 -10.19 4.81
N LEU A 139 9.20 -9.72 5.21
CA LEU A 139 9.87 -8.57 4.57
C LEU A 139 10.29 -8.91 3.14
N LEU A 140 10.90 -10.08 2.93
CA LEU A 140 11.32 -10.51 1.60
C LEU A 140 10.13 -10.63 0.64
N PHE A 141 9.05 -11.29 1.06
CA PHE A 141 7.86 -11.44 0.21
C PHE A 141 7.20 -10.09 -0.12
N SER A 142 7.13 -9.19 0.86
CA SER A 142 6.60 -7.83 0.65
C SER A 142 7.46 -7.03 -0.35
N LEU A 143 8.78 -7.13 -0.24
CA LEU A 143 9.72 -6.46 -1.14
C LEU A 143 9.63 -7.01 -2.57
N VAL A 144 9.52 -8.34 -2.73
CA VAL A 144 9.29 -8.97 -4.04
C VAL A 144 8.00 -8.46 -4.67
N SER A 145 6.92 -8.36 -3.91
CA SER A 145 5.65 -7.80 -4.40
C SER A 145 5.79 -6.34 -4.84
N LEU A 146 6.53 -5.52 -4.10
CA LEU A 146 6.75 -4.10 -4.42
C LEU A 146 7.57 -3.93 -5.71
N ILE A 147 8.69 -4.65 -5.84
CA ILE A 147 9.52 -4.62 -7.05
C ILE A 147 8.73 -5.12 -8.26
N GLY A 148 7.97 -6.20 -8.12
CA GLY A 148 7.12 -6.73 -9.18
C GLY A 148 6.12 -5.68 -9.68
N ALA A 149 5.48 -4.95 -8.77
CA ALA A 149 4.58 -3.86 -9.12
C ALA A 149 5.30 -2.73 -9.88
N MET A 150 6.50 -2.33 -9.46
CA MET A 150 7.31 -1.31 -10.15
C MET A 150 7.66 -1.72 -11.58
N ILE A 151 8.03 -2.99 -11.80
CA ILE A 151 8.34 -3.52 -13.13
C ILE A 151 7.11 -3.49 -14.04
N VAL A 152 5.96 -3.98 -13.56
CA VAL A 152 4.70 -3.95 -14.33
C VAL A 152 4.31 -2.52 -14.68
N TYR A 153 4.46 -1.60 -13.73
CA TYR A 153 4.18 -0.18 -13.96
C TYR A 153 5.08 0.41 -15.05
N TRP A 154 6.38 0.12 -15.02
CA TRP A 154 7.33 0.55 -16.06
C TRP A 154 6.93 0.04 -17.46
N VAL A 155 6.56 -1.23 -17.57
CA VAL A 155 6.15 -1.86 -18.84
C VAL A 155 4.86 -1.23 -19.36
N LEU A 156 3.85 -1.07 -18.51
CA LEU A 156 2.57 -0.49 -18.89
C LEU A 156 2.71 0.99 -19.28
N MET A 157 3.49 1.76 -18.52
CA MET A 157 3.72 3.17 -18.83
C MET A 157 4.39 3.34 -20.19
N SER A 158 5.38 2.50 -20.50
CA SER A 158 6.07 2.51 -21.80
C SER A 158 5.12 2.16 -22.95
N ASN A 159 4.24 1.17 -22.76
CA ASN A 159 3.24 0.77 -23.76
C ASN A 159 2.20 1.89 -23.99
N PHE A 160 1.68 2.49 -22.91
CA PHE A 160 0.75 3.61 -23.02
C PHE A 160 1.39 4.83 -23.65
N LEU A 161 2.64 5.17 -23.28
CA LEU A 161 3.37 6.27 -23.88
C LEU A 161 3.59 6.07 -25.38
N PHE A 162 3.98 4.85 -25.79
CA PHE A 162 4.17 4.51 -27.19
C PHE A 162 2.88 4.64 -28.00
N ASN A 163 1.76 4.06 -27.53
CA ASN A 163 0.48 4.17 -28.21
C ASN A 163 -0.04 5.62 -28.26
N THR A 164 0.18 6.38 -27.18
CA THR A 164 -0.19 7.80 -27.12
C THR A 164 0.63 8.60 -28.14
N GLY A 165 1.94 8.36 -28.23
CA GLY A 165 2.82 9.00 -29.21
C GLY A 165 2.40 8.68 -30.66
N LYS A 166 2.08 7.41 -30.94
CA LYS A 166 1.56 6.99 -32.26
C LYS A 166 0.23 7.67 -32.58
N PHE A 167 -0.68 7.78 -31.61
CA PHE A 167 -1.95 8.46 -31.78
C PHE A 167 -1.77 9.95 -32.10
N ILE A 168 -0.91 10.65 -31.36
CA ILE A 168 -0.59 12.07 -31.60
C ILE A 168 0.06 12.26 -32.98
N PHE A 169 1.01 11.39 -33.34
CA PHE A 169 1.66 11.44 -34.66
C PHE A 169 0.68 11.26 -35.81
N ASN A 170 -0.18 10.23 -35.72
CA ASN A 170 -1.22 9.96 -36.73
C ASN A 170 -2.22 11.13 -36.84
N PHE A 171 -2.56 11.76 -35.70
CA PHE A 171 -3.45 12.92 -35.67
C PHE A 171 -2.84 14.14 -36.38
N ILE A 172 -1.56 14.43 -36.13
CA ILE A 172 -0.85 15.58 -36.75
C ILE A 172 -0.62 15.36 -38.25
N HIS A 173 -0.30 14.14 -38.67
CA HIS A 173 -0.03 13.83 -40.08
C HIS A 173 -1.29 13.52 -40.90
N HIS A 174 -2.49 13.65 -40.32
CA HIS A 174 -3.78 13.30 -40.96
C HIS A 174 -3.78 11.91 -41.62
N ILE A 175 -3.01 10.96 -41.08
CA ILE A 175 -2.98 9.58 -41.58
C ILE A 175 -4.19 8.88 -41.00
N ASN A 176 -5.27 8.82 -41.77
CA ASN A 176 -6.49 8.11 -41.40
C ASN A 176 -6.28 6.61 -41.68
N ASP A 177 -5.92 5.81 -40.67
CA ASP A 177 -5.77 4.35 -40.78
C ASP A 177 -7.06 3.64 -41.27
N THR A 178 -8.19 4.36 -41.34
CA THR A 178 -9.44 3.87 -41.93
C THR A 178 -9.33 3.55 -43.43
N ASP A 179 -8.39 4.17 -44.15
CA ASP A 179 -8.27 3.99 -45.61
C ASP A 179 -7.41 2.78 -46.00
N THR A 180 -6.54 2.29 -45.10
CA THR A 180 -5.67 1.12 -45.38
C THR A 180 -6.38 -0.22 -45.19
N ILE A 181 -7.40 -0.29 -44.32
CA ILE A 181 -8.16 -1.54 -44.07
C ILE A 181 -9.24 -1.77 -45.14
N LEU A 182 -9.76 -0.70 -45.76
CA LEU A 182 -10.81 -0.78 -46.79
C LEU A 182 -10.31 -1.21 -48.19
N SER A 183 -8.99 -1.21 -48.43
CA SER A 183 -8.40 -1.53 -49.76
C SER A 183 -8.16 -3.03 -50.03
N THR A 184 -8.48 -3.95 -49.12
CA THR A 184 -8.19 -5.40 -49.34
C THR A 184 -9.39 -6.26 -49.74
N ASN A 185 -10.55 -5.67 -50.03
CA ASN A 185 -11.75 -6.41 -50.42
C ASN A 185 -12.20 -6.26 -51.89
N ASN A 186 -11.29 -5.89 -52.80
CA ASN A 186 -11.56 -5.91 -54.24
C ASN A 186 -10.33 -6.42 -55.01
N SER A 187 -10.18 -7.75 -55.13
CA SER A 187 -9.71 -8.52 -56.30
C SER A 187 -9.70 -10.00 -55.98
#